data_AF-A0A8C9S6K8-F1
#
_entry.id   AF-A0A8C9S6K8-F1
#
_cell.length_a   1.000
_cell.length_b   1.000
_cell.length_c   1.000
_cell.angle_alpha   90.00
_cell.angle_beta   90.00
_cell.angle_gamma   90.00
#
_symmetry.space_group_name_H-M   'P 1'
#
loop_
_entity.id
_entity.type
_entity.pdbx_description
1 polymer ?
#
loop_
_entity_poly.entity_id
_entity_poly.type
_entity_poly.pdbx_seq_one_letter_code
_entity_poly.pdbx_strand_id
1 'polypeptide(L)'
;MGHILIFVLNAVEWLTPDPESWVGIKTLNFLGGLLKRAGYRVKIVPSYNGSVGVFCCDAYDDEQAEELVEFVRRGGGLLIAGQACYTPHRLSWI
;
A
#
# COMPACT_ATOMS: atom_id res chain seq x y z
N MET A 1 18.18 4.56 7.87
CA MET A 1 17.49 3.78 6.82
C MET A 1 16.60 2.64 7.37
N GLY A 2 16.73 2.17 8.62
CA GLY A 2 15.98 1.00 9.12
C GLY A 2 14.59 1.27 9.76
N HIS A 3 14.37 2.47 10.31
CA HIS A 3 13.14 2.77 11.07
C HIS A 3 11.86 2.79 10.23
N ILE A 4 11.94 3.20 8.96
CA ILE A 4 10.78 3.19 8.08
C ILE A 4 10.38 1.77 7.67
N LEU A 5 11.37 0.87 7.53
CA LEU A 5 11.12 -0.52 7.15
C LEU A 5 10.38 -1.27 8.25
N ILE A 6 10.83 -1.12 9.50
CA ILE A 6 10.15 -1.77 10.63
C ILE A 6 8.74 -1.22 10.84
N PHE A 7 8.55 0.10 10.65
CA PHE A 7 7.22 0.70 10.71
C PHE A 7 6.26 0.08 9.69
N VAL A 8 6.70 -0.04 8.44
CA VAL A 8 5.90 -0.62 7.37
C VAL A 8 5.60 -2.10 7.61
N LEU A 9 6.57 -2.89 8.08
CA LEU A 9 6.34 -4.31 8.40
C LEU A 9 5.31 -4.46 9.52
N ASN A 10 5.43 -3.68 10.60
CA ASN A 10 4.47 -3.70 11.70
C ASN A 10 3.07 -3.26 11.24
N ALA A 11 2.98 -2.25 10.37
CA ALA A 11 1.71 -1.80 9.82
C ALA A 11 1.05 -2.90 8.97
N VAL A 12 1.81 -3.56 8.08
CA VAL A 12 1.27 -4.66 7.27
C VAL A 12 0.85 -5.83 8.15
N GLU A 13 1.61 -6.16 9.20
CA GLU A 13 1.24 -7.20 10.17
C GLU A 13 -0.10 -6.88 10.85
N TRP A 14 -0.29 -5.65 11.32
CA TRP A 14 -1.55 -5.22 11.95
C TRP A 14 -2.74 -5.20 11.00
N LEU A 15 -2.50 -4.90 9.73
CA LEU A 15 -3.53 -4.86 8.70
C LEU A 15 -3.87 -6.26 8.17
N THR A 16 -3.01 -7.25 8.38
CA THR A 16 -3.19 -8.60 7.84
C THR A 16 -4.23 -9.35 8.68
N PRO A 17 -5.40 -9.69 8.12
CA PRO A 17 -6.49 -10.30 8.89
C PRO A 17 -6.17 -11.75 9.28
N ASP A 18 -5.38 -12.45 8.44
CA ASP A 18 -4.92 -13.82 8.67
C ASP A 18 -3.52 -14.05 8.06
N PRO A 19 -2.66 -14.89 8.63
CA PRO A 19 -1.30 -15.11 8.13
C PRO A 19 -1.21 -15.62 6.68
N GLU A 20 -2.29 -16.20 6.15
CA GLU A 20 -2.36 -16.73 4.79
C GLU A 20 -2.87 -15.70 3.77
N SER A 21 -3.28 -14.51 4.22
CA SER A 21 -3.78 -13.45 3.36
C SER A 21 -2.72 -12.95 2.40
N TRP A 22 -3.15 -12.68 1.17
CA TRP A 22 -2.32 -12.01 0.18
C TRP A 22 -2.29 -10.51 0.44
N VAL A 23 -1.09 -9.92 0.28
CA VAL A 23 -0.87 -8.48 0.21
C VAL A 23 -0.82 -8.06 -1.26
N GLY A 24 -1.83 -7.30 -1.70
CA GLY A 24 -1.91 -6.71 -3.03
C GLY A 24 -1.15 -5.39 -3.10
N ILE A 25 -0.38 -5.17 -4.17
CA ILE A 25 0.40 -3.94 -4.39
C ILE A 25 0.15 -3.42 -5.79
N LYS A 26 -0.28 -2.15 -5.89
CA LYS A 26 -0.49 -1.45 -7.16
C LYS A 26 0.79 -0.81 -7.72
N THR A 27 1.27 0.25 -7.06
CA THR A 27 2.37 1.08 -7.60
C THR A 27 3.67 0.96 -6.79
N LEU A 28 3.61 0.43 -5.57
CA LEU A 28 4.72 0.43 -4.61
C LEU A 28 5.65 -0.77 -4.79
N ASN A 29 6.28 -0.96 -5.96
CA ASN A 29 7.06 -2.18 -6.26
C ASN A 29 8.20 -2.46 -5.25
N PHE A 30 8.84 -1.41 -4.72
CA PHE A 30 9.85 -1.55 -3.65
C PHE A 30 9.28 -2.22 -2.40
N LEU A 31 8.05 -1.85 -2.01
CA LEU A 31 7.32 -2.45 -0.89
C LEU A 31 7.12 -3.96 -1.13
N GLY A 32 6.82 -4.36 -2.37
CA GLY A 32 6.64 -5.77 -2.69
C GLY A 32 7.89 -6.61 -2.49
N GLY A 33 9.06 -6.08 -2.91
CA GLY A 33 10.34 -6.73 -2.65
C GLY A 33 10.65 -6.83 -1.14
N LEU A 34 10.34 -5.78 -0.38
CA LEU A 34 10.52 -5.76 1.07
C LEU A 34 9.67 -6.82 1.77
N LEU A 35 8.37 -6.84 1.48
CA LEU A 35 7.41 -7.75 2.12
C LEU A 35 7.69 -9.21 1.78
N LYS A 36 8.05 -9.51 0.53
CA LYS A 36 8.47 -10.87 0.15
C LYS A 36 9.68 -11.35 0.97
N ARG A 37 10.68 -10.48 1.18
CA ARG A 37 11.86 -10.82 2.02
C ARG A 37 11.50 -11.02 3.48
N ALA A 38 10.43 -10.38 3.95
CA ALA A 38 9.90 -10.54 5.29
C ALA A 38 8.95 -11.75 5.44
N GLY A 39 8.67 -12.49 4.36
CA GLY A 39 7.88 -13.72 4.39
C GLY A 39 6.41 -13.57 3.97
N TYR A 40 5.96 -12.37 3.62
CA TYR A 40 4.56 -12.15 3.22
C TYR A 40 4.26 -12.67 1.81
N ARG A 41 3.03 -13.15 1.62
CA ARG A 41 2.48 -13.53 0.32
C ARG A 41 2.07 -12.26 -0.44
N VAL A 42 2.87 -11.87 -1.44
CA VAL A 42 2.66 -10.60 -2.17
C VAL A 42 2.22 -10.84 -3.61
N LYS A 43 1.18 -10.11 -4.03
CA LYS A 43 0.69 -10.06 -5.42
C LYS A 43 0.77 -8.63 -5.96
N ILE A 44 1.41 -8.46 -7.11
CA ILE A 44 1.36 -7.18 -7.83
C ILE A 44 0.08 -7.18 -8.67
N VAL A 45 -0.75 -6.16 -8.51
CA VAL A 45 -2.06 -6.06 -9.17
C VAL A 45 -2.25 -4.63 -9.71
N PRO A 46 -2.78 -4.43 -10.92
CA PRO A 46 -2.97 -3.09 -11.48
C PRO A 46 -4.08 -2.29 -10.79
N SER A 47 -4.99 -2.97 -10.10
CA SER A 47 -6.16 -2.42 -9.42
C SER A 47 -6.61 -3.36 -8.31
N TYR A 48 -7.38 -2.84 -7.34
CA TYR A 48 -8.04 -3.68 -6.36
C TYR A 48 -9.06 -4.59 -7.07
N ASN A 49 -9.04 -5.88 -6.74
CA ASN A 49 -9.85 -6.91 -7.41
C ASN A 49 -10.51 -7.90 -6.43
N GLY A 50 -10.54 -7.58 -5.13
CA GLY A 50 -11.15 -8.43 -4.10
C GLY A 50 -10.41 -9.72 -3.75
N SER A 51 -9.24 -10.01 -4.36
CA SER A 51 -8.51 -11.27 -4.12
C SER A 51 -7.45 -11.20 -3.01
N VAL A 52 -7.40 -10.10 -2.25
CA VAL A 52 -6.35 -9.81 -1.26
C VAL A 52 -6.94 -9.37 0.07
N GLY A 53 -6.28 -9.74 1.17
CA GLY A 53 -6.68 -9.34 2.54
C GLY A 53 -6.10 -8.00 2.95
N VAL A 54 -4.95 -7.62 2.36
CA VAL A 54 -4.35 -6.28 2.49
C VAL A 54 -4.12 -5.70 1.11
N PHE A 55 -4.46 -4.43 0.91
CA PHE A 55 -4.19 -3.70 -0.32
C PHE A 55 -3.31 -2.47 -0.05
N CYS A 56 -2.25 -2.33 -0.85
CA CYS A 56 -1.29 -1.24 -0.77
C CYS A 56 -1.32 -0.43 -2.07
N CYS A 57 -1.65 0.86 -1.96
CA CYS A 57 -1.68 1.80 -3.08
C CYS A 57 -1.03 3.13 -2.72
N ASP A 58 -0.82 3.96 -3.73
CA ASP A 58 -0.44 5.35 -3.50
C ASP A 58 -1.66 6.24 -3.21
N ALA A 59 -1.41 7.45 -2.73
CA ALA A 59 -2.46 8.39 -2.34
C ALA A 59 -3.07 9.19 -3.51
N TYR A 60 -2.63 8.98 -4.75
CA TYR A 60 -2.98 9.83 -5.90
C TYR A 60 -4.04 9.20 -6.81
N ASP A 61 -4.50 7.98 -6.49
CA ASP A 61 -5.46 7.22 -7.28
C ASP A 61 -6.75 6.99 -6.46
N ASP A 62 -7.83 7.66 -6.86
CA ASP A 62 -9.15 7.59 -6.22
C ASP A 62 -10.19 6.86 -7.07
N GLU A 63 -9.79 6.29 -8.21
CA GLU A 63 -10.66 5.61 -9.17
C GLU A 63 -11.47 4.46 -8.53
N GLN A 64 -10.95 3.86 -7.45
CA GLN A 64 -11.58 2.72 -6.75
C GLN A 64 -11.94 3.03 -5.30
N ALA A 65 -12.17 4.31 -4.97
CA ALA A 65 -12.43 4.73 -3.59
C ALA A 65 -13.63 4.03 -2.96
N GLU A 66 -14.72 3.84 -3.72
CA GLU A 66 -15.93 3.18 -3.21
C GLU A 66 -15.68 1.71 -2.89
N GLU A 67 -15.01 0.96 -3.78
CA GLU A 67 -14.66 -0.44 -3.55
C GLU A 67 -13.69 -0.60 -2.37
N LEU A 68 -12.73 0.31 -2.23
CA LEU A 68 -11.79 0.31 -1.10
C LEU A 68 -12.49 0.63 0.23
N VAL A 69 -13.49 1.52 0.24
CA VAL A 69 -14.31 1.77 1.42
C VAL A 69 -15.10 0.53 1.82
N GLU A 70 -15.73 -0.16 0.86
CA GLU A 70 -16.41 -1.43 1.15
C GLU A 70 -15.47 -2.52 1.65
N PHE A 71 -14.29 -2.62 1.04
CA PHE A 71 -13.25 -3.56 1.45
C PHE A 71 -12.83 -3.35 2.90
N VAL A 72 -12.56 -2.11 3.31
CA VAL A 72 -12.23 -1.78 4.70
C VAL A 72 -13.41 -2.05 5.63
N ARG A 73 -14.64 -1.72 5.22
CA ARG A 73 -15.86 -2.05 5.99
C ARG A 73 -16.04 -3.55 6.24
N ARG A 74 -15.58 -4.39 5.32
CA ARG A 74 -15.61 -5.85 5.45
C ARG A 74 -14.43 -6.42 6.26
N GLY A 75 -13.56 -5.55 6.81
CA GLY A 75 -12.40 -5.94 7.61
C GLY A 75 -11.11 -6.09 6.83
N GLY A 76 -11.07 -5.64 5.58
CA GLY A 76 -9.84 -5.60 4.77
C GLY A 76 -8.84 -4.55 5.27
N GLY A 77 -7.55 -4.87 5.19
CA GLY A 77 -6.46 -3.95 5.53
C GLY A 77 -6.09 -3.03 4.36
N LEU A 78 -6.03 -1.72 4.59
CA LEU A 78 -5.66 -0.75 3.56
C LEU A 78 -4.44 0.08 4.00
N LEU A 79 -3.39 0.09 3.18
CA LEU A 79 -2.20 0.92 3.35
C LEU A 79 -2.08 1.89 2.18
N ILE A 80 -2.16 3.20 2.47
CA ILE A 80 -2.02 4.26 1.47
C ILE A 80 -0.70 4.99 1.72
N ALA A 81 0.16 5.09 0.69
CA ALA A 81 1.41 5.82 0.76
C ALA A 81 1.43 7.03 -0.20
N GLY A 82 1.59 8.24 0.33
CA GLY A 82 1.78 9.46 -0.47
C GLY A 82 3.21 9.98 -0.37
N GLN A 83 3.76 10.53 -1.47
CA GLN A 83 5.03 11.25 -1.42
C GLN A 83 4.76 12.76 -1.28
N ALA A 84 5.00 13.33 -0.10
CA ALA A 84 4.74 14.77 0.15
C ALA A 84 5.76 15.74 -0.49
N CYS A 85 6.44 15.38 -1.58
CA CYS A 85 7.44 16.23 -2.23
C CYS A 85 7.42 16.12 -3.76
N TYR A 86 6.55 16.93 -4.37
CA TYR A 86 6.90 17.68 -5.57
C TYR A 86 6.65 19.16 -5.28
N THR A 87 7.56 19.81 -4.54
CA THR A 87 7.73 21.25 -4.71
C THR A 87 8.54 21.44 -5.98
N PRO A 88 7.98 21.94 -7.11
CA PRO A 88 8.83 22.42 -8.18
C PRO A 88 9.60 23.61 -7.60
N HIS A 89 10.84 23.38 -7.17
CA HIS A 89 11.81 24.45 -7.04
C HIS A 89 12.08 24.98 -8.44
N ARG A 90 11.20 25.90 -8.90
CA ARG A 90 11.42 27.02 -9.83
C ARG A 90 10.09 27.45 -10.42
N LEU A 91 9.33 28.23 -9.65
CA LEU A 91 8.57 29.33 -10.24
C LEU A 91 9.60 30.43 -10.55
N SER A 92 9.97 30.53 -11.82
CA SER A 92 10.65 31.71 -12.37
C SER A 92 9.63 32.84 -12.49
N TRP A 93 9.50 33.65 -11.43
CA TRP A 93 8.91 35.00 -11.46
C TRP A 93 9.45 35.84 -10.29
N ILE A 94 10.74 36.17 -10.32
CA ILE A 94 11.30 37.50 -10.05
C ILE A 94 12.56 37.62 -10.90
#